data_AF-A0A7S1XAN8-F1
#
_entry.id   AF-A0A7S1XAN8-F1
#
_cell.length_a   1.000
_cell.length_b   1.000
_cell.length_c   1.000
_cell.angle_alpha   90.00
_cell.angle_beta   90.00
_cell.angle_gamma   90.00
#
_symmetry.space_group_name_H-M   'P 1'
#
loop_
_entity.id
_entity.type
_entity.pdbx_description
1 polymer ?
#
loop_
_entity_poly.entity_id
_entity_poly.type
_entity_poly.pdbx_seq_one_letter_code
_entity_poly.pdbx_strand_id
1 'polypeptide(L)'
;MYVLRFVLSLAVFLPLGFAQRRSALSCSQLRWSLPFVRHMNSSRTNVCGASQFGAAQNFACFPNPVGYRDASRFCLSLGARLCSVAEMEDDVTELTGCFLDPTYIWTKSSRNCAPGFKNIAAGASKRALPSVAACCRLTTTCASRSSAIHNVRCCADNFVARSPRSCSQLNWPRTLPQTCAIVRRSGTCLRKTNFDMAEETCANFGGRLCTIQEIQQGVLRGQGCTSPGLRVWTHDTQICNTSSASTIDANGLGAPSCQFLNSGSFIRCCADNY
;
A
#
# COMPACT_ATOMS: atom_id res chain seq x y z
N MET A 1 42.31 -15.56 26.25
CA MET A 1 42.44 -14.33 25.43
C MET A 1 41.74 -14.60 24.10
N TYR A 2 40.43 -14.34 24.00
CA TYR A 2 39.63 -14.51 22.78
C TYR A 2 38.90 -13.19 22.51
N VAL A 3 39.21 -12.57 21.38
CA VAL A 3 38.65 -11.28 20.96
C VAL A 3 37.40 -11.56 20.14
N LEU A 4 36.21 -11.32 20.70
CA LEU A 4 34.95 -11.33 19.94
C LEU A 4 34.84 -10.01 19.16
N ARG A 5 34.91 -10.09 17.82
CA ARG A 5 34.61 -8.98 16.92
C ARG A 5 33.10 -8.73 16.89
N PHE A 6 32.66 -7.62 17.47
CA PHE A 6 31.32 -7.07 17.24
C PHE A 6 31.26 -6.51 15.81
N VAL A 7 30.45 -7.13 14.95
CA VAL A 7 30.04 -6.54 13.68
C VAL A 7 29.01 -5.45 14.00
N LEU A 8 29.42 -4.19 13.95
CA LEU A 8 28.50 -3.05 13.98
C LEU A 8 27.59 -3.13 12.75
N SER A 9 26.35 -3.57 12.95
CA SER A 9 25.29 -3.41 11.96
C SER A 9 24.91 -1.93 11.93
N LEU A 10 25.16 -1.28 10.79
CA LEU A 10 24.76 0.10 10.50
C LEU A 10 23.23 0.20 10.52
N ALA A 11 22.67 0.46 11.69
CA ALA A 11 21.30 0.94 11.81
C ALA A 11 21.25 2.32 11.16
N VAL A 12 20.69 2.38 9.95
CA VAL A 12 20.36 3.63 9.27
C VAL A 12 19.38 4.39 10.17
N PHE A 13 19.89 5.44 10.82
CA PHE A 13 19.08 6.42 11.52
C PHE A 13 18.21 7.16 10.49
N LEU A 14 16.99 6.67 10.26
CA LEU A 14 15.97 7.40 9.53
C LEU A 14 15.55 8.62 10.37
N PRO A 15 15.59 9.85 9.81
CA PRO A 15 15.23 11.05 10.56
C PRO A 15 13.74 11.00 10.93
N LEU A 16 13.49 11.14 12.23
CA LEU A 16 12.16 11.23 12.85
C LEU A 16 11.44 12.50 12.36
N GLY A 17 10.76 12.45 11.22
CA GLY A 17 10.03 13.63 10.74
C GLY A 17 9.02 13.43 9.61
N PHE A 18 9.01 12.30 8.89
CA PHE A 18 8.17 12.16 7.70
C PHE A 18 7.06 11.12 7.91
N ALA A 19 5.80 11.54 7.74
CA ALA A 19 4.66 10.64 7.70
C ALA A 19 4.78 9.75 6.46
N GLN A 20 5.10 8.48 6.64
CA GLN A 20 5.27 7.53 5.53
C GLN A 20 3.93 7.36 4.79
N ARG A 21 3.90 7.71 3.49
CA ARG A 21 2.69 7.64 2.65
C ARG A 21 2.26 6.19 2.43
N ARG A 22 3.24 5.28 2.28
CA ARG A 22 3.14 3.82 2.12
C ARG A 22 3.93 3.09 3.22
N SER A 23 3.59 1.84 3.49
CA SER A 23 4.31 0.90 4.37
C SER A 23 5.66 0.51 3.77
N ALA A 24 6.54 -0.06 4.59
CA ALA A 24 7.85 -0.55 4.18
C ALA A 24 7.82 -2.04 3.74
N LEU A 25 6.90 -2.84 4.29
CA LEU A 25 6.70 -4.25 3.99
C LEU A 25 5.28 -4.49 3.48
N SER A 26 5.14 -5.44 2.55
CA SER A 26 3.86 -5.77 1.94
C SER A 26 2.99 -6.63 2.83
N CYS A 27 1.71 -6.73 2.49
CA CYS A 27 0.80 -7.71 3.08
C CYS A 27 1.35 -9.14 3.09
N SER A 28 2.01 -9.57 2.00
CA SER A 28 2.60 -10.90 1.91
C SER A 28 3.87 -11.05 2.73
N GLN A 29 4.72 -10.02 2.76
CA GLN A 29 5.94 -9.99 3.57
C GLN A 29 5.62 -10.00 5.08
N LEU A 30 4.53 -9.35 5.47
CA LEU A 30 4.00 -9.35 6.84
C LEU A 30 3.15 -10.59 7.16
N ARG A 31 2.87 -11.44 6.16
CA ARG A 31 1.99 -12.61 6.26
C ARG A 31 0.56 -12.26 6.72
N TRP A 32 0.11 -11.05 6.41
CA TRP A 32 -1.26 -10.59 6.63
C TRP A 32 -2.21 -11.02 5.49
N SER A 33 -1.69 -11.71 4.47
CA SER A 33 -2.39 -12.10 3.24
C SER A 33 -2.84 -13.58 3.18
N LEU A 34 -3.06 -14.25 4.32
CA LEU A 34 -3.28 -15.71 4.36
C LEU A 34 -4.77 -16.10 4.48
N PRO A 35 -5.18 -17.27 3.96
CA PRO A 35 -6.58 -17.71 3.78
C PRO A 35 -7.37 -17.96 5.09
N PHE A 36 -6.75 -17.72 6.24
CA PHE A 36 -7.40 -17.77 7.55
C PHE A 36 -8.24 -16.52 7.84
N VAL A 37 -8.04 -15.45 7.07
CA VAL A 37 -8.79 -14.19 7.19
C VAL A 37 -9.93 -14.18 6.15
N ARG A 38 -10.79 -15.20 6.20
CA ARG A 38 -11.73 -15.56 5.13
C ARG A 38 -12.96 -14.65 4.97
N HIS A 39 -12.91 -13.43 5.52
CA HIS A 39 -14.01 -12.46 5.42
C HIS A 39 -13.57 -11.04 5.02
N MET A 40 -12.29 -10.78 4.76
CA MET A 40 -11.87 -9.41 4.44
C MET A 40 -12.02 -9.08 2.97
N ASN A 41 -12.72 -7.97 2.71
CA ASN A 41 -12.84 -7.25 1.43
C ASN A 41 -11.49 -6.71 0.89
N SER A 42 -10.36 -7.40 1.11
CA SER A 42 -9.05 -7.08 0.51
C SER A 42 -9.05 -7.18 -1.03
N SER A 43 -10.14 -7.68 -1.61
CA SER A 43 -10.37 -7.67 -3.05
C SER A 43 -10.63 -6.27 -3.63
N ARG A 44 -10.90 -5.23 -2.80
CA ARG A 44 -11.20 -3.87 -3.30
C ARG A 44 -10.10 -2.84 -3.01
N THR A 45 -9.22 -3.08 -2.05
CA THR A 45 -8.17 -2.15 -1.67
C THR A 45 -6.82 -2.88 -1.65
N ASN A 46 -5.79 -2.31 -2.26
CA ASN A 46 -4.41 -2.83 -2.23
C ASN A 46 -3.75 -2.64 -0.85
N VAL A 47 -4.52 -2.84 0.23
CA VAL A 47 -4.14 -2.61 1.62
C VAL A 47 -4.71 -3.74 2.46
N CYS A 48 -3.91 -4.28 3.38
CA CYS A 48 -4.35 -5.19 4.42
C CYS A 48 -4.18 -4.52 5.78
N GLY A 49 -5.06 -4.84 6.72
CA GLY A 49 -4.95 -4.45 8.11
C GLY A 49 -4.59 -5.64 9.01
N ALA A 50 -3.98 -5.37 10.16
CA ALA A 50 -3.82 -6.32 11.24
C ALA A 50 -3.96 -5.66 12.63
N SER A 51 -4.57 -6.42 13.55
CA SER A 51 -4.62 -6.11 14.99
C SER A 51 -3.80 -7.09 15.82
N GLN A 52 -3.43 -8.22 15.22
CA GLN A 52 -2.65 -9.29 15.81
C GLN A 52 -1.24 -9.30 15.20
N PHE A 53 -0.22 -9.34 16.05
CA PHE A 53 1.18 -9.22 15.65
C PHE A 53 1.99 -10.38 16.25
N GLY A 54 2.85 -11.02 15.46
CA GLY A 54 3.69 -12.14 15.93
C GLY A 54 3.94 -13.21 14.88
N ALA A 55 4.73 -14.24 15.24
CA ALA A 55 4.97 -15.40 14.40
C ALA A 55 3.73 -16.33 14.38
N ALA A 56 3.62 -17.17 13.34
CA ALA A 56 2.43 -17.95 12.93
C ALA A 56 1.74 -18.85 13.99
N GLN A 57 2.26 -18.92 15.22
CA GLN A 57 1.74 -19.72 16.34
C GLN A 57 1.54 -18.88 17.63
N ASN A 58 2.02 -17.63 17.68
CA ASN A 58 1.98 -16.74 18.86
C ASN A 58 1.59 -15.31 18.42
N PHE A 59 0.34 -15.14 18.01
CA PHE A 59 -0.22 -13.82 17.71
C PHE A 59 -0.60 -13.11 18.99
N ALA A 60 -0.02 -11.93 19.23
CA ALA A 60 -0.34 -11.07 20.36
C ALA A 60 -1.10 -9.83 19.90
N CYS A 61 -2.08 -9.43 20.71
CA CYS A 61 -2.72 -8.13 20.59
C CYS A 61 -1.82 -7.06 21.19
N PHE A 62 -1.90 -5.84 20.65
CA PHE A 62 -1.27 -4.71 21.31
C PHE A 62 -1.96 -4.48 22.66
N PRO A 63 -1.23 -4.53 23.80
CA PRO A 63 -1.85 -4.80 25.09
C PRO A 63 -2.65 -3.61 25.66
N ASN A 64 -2.28 -2.37 25.32
CA ASN A 64 -2.90 -1.17 25.90
C ASN A 64 -3.02 -0.03 24.87
N PRO A 65 -4.02 0.86 24.98
CA PRO A 65 -4.04 2.12 24.24
C PRO A 65 -2.77 2.94 24.48
N VAL A 66 -2.25 3.61 23.45
CA VAL A 66 -1.04 4.43 23.53
C VAL A 66 -1.22 5.78 22.83
N GLY A 67 -0.29 6.70 23.07
CA GLY A 67 -0.24 7.96 22.35
C GLY A 67 0.09 7.77 20.86
N TYR A 68 -0.30 8.74 20.03
CA TYR A 68 -0.14 8.66 18.57
C TYR A 68 1.30 8.39 18.12
N ARG A 69 2.28 9.00 18.79
CA ARG A 69 3.70 8.84 18.43
C ARG A 69 4.15 7.38 18.58
N ASP A 70 3.70 6.72 19.65
CA ASP A 70 4.09 5.35 19.95
C ASP A 70 3.29 4.36 19.09
N ALA A 71 2.00 4.64 18.85
CA ALA A 71 1.20 3.92 17.86
C ALA A 71 1.85 3.95 16.46
N SER A 72 2.29 5.12 16.01
CA SER A 72 2.95 5.28 14.71
C SER A 72 4.27 4.53 14.66
N ARG A 73 5.10 4.62 15.71
CA ARG A 73 6.38 3.90 15.77
C ARG A 73 6.20 2.40 15.79
N PHE A 74 5.19 1.92 16.52
CA PHE A 74 4.89 0.52 16.58
C PHE A 74 4.59 -0.04 15.19
N CYS A 75 3.67 0.58 14.43
CA CYS A 75 3.41 0.14 13.07
C CYS A 75 4.64 0.24 12.15
N LEU A 76 5.43 1.31 12.27
CA LEU A 76 6.68 1.45 11.51
C LEU A 76 7.71 0.37 11.85
N SER A 77 7.80 -0.04 13.12
CA SER A 77 8.73 -1.09 13.57
C SER A 77 8.39 -2.46 12.98
N LEU A 78 7.12 -2.68 12.64
CA LEU A 78 6.67 -3.87 11.91
C LEU A 78 6.93 -3.76 10.40
N GLY A 79 7.37 -2.61 9.90
CA GLY A 79 7.39 -2.31 8.47
C GLY A 79 6.02 -1.94 7.90
N ALA A 80 5.01 -1.73 8.74
CA ALA A 80 3.67 -1.28 8.37
C ALA A 80 3.51 0.24 8.58
N ARG A 81 2.27 0.73 8.57
CA ARG A 81 1.92 2.12 8.89
C ARG A 81 0.57 2.19 9.61
N LEU A 82 0.25 3.33 10.22
CA LEU A 82 -1.12 3.56 10.67
C LEU A 82 -2.08 3.58 9.47
N CYS A 83 -3.27 3.04 9.65
CA CYS A 83 -4.33 3.06 8.65
C CYS A 83 -4.82 4.49 8.39
N SER A 84 -5.32 4.82 7.20
CA SER A 84 -6.04 6.08 6.95
C SER A 84 -7.53 5.95 7.29
N VAL A 85 -8.22 7.07 7.48
CA VAL A 85 -9.70 7.06 7.61
C VAL A 85 -10.37 6.38 6.41
N ALA A 86 -9.92 6.63 5.18
CA ALA A 86 -10.46 5.97 3.99
C ALA A 86 -10.26 4.44 4.01
N GLU A 87 -9.10 3.98 4.49
CA GLU A 87 -8.87 2.54 4.68
C GLU A 87 -9.78 1.96 5.77
N MET A 88 -10.16 2.73 6.78
CA MET A 88 -11.14 2.31 7.79
C MET A 88 -12.58 2.31 7.25
N GLU A 89 -12.92 3.24 6.34
CA GLU A 89 -14.18 3.23 5.57
C GLU A 89 -14.31 1.98 4.70
N ASP A 90 -13.18 1.50 4.17
CA ASP A 90 -13.09 0.28 3.37
C ASP A 90 -13.00 -1.01 4.21
N ASP A 91 -13.08 -0.91 5.54
CA ASP A 91 -13.04 -2.05 6.47
C ASP A 91 -11.76 -2.91 6.36
N VAL A 92 -10.61 -2.32 6.02
CA VAL A 92 -9.39 -3.12 5.77
C VAL A 92 -8.86 -3.85 7.01
N THR A 93 -9.28 -3.42 8.20
CA THR A 93 -8.92 -4.08 9.46
C THR A 93 -10.07 -4.91 10.06
N GLU A 94 -11.25 -4.93 9.45
CA GLU A 94 -12.42 -5.61 10.02
C GLU A 94 -12.10 -7.07 10.30
N LEU A 95 -12.33 -7.54 11.52
CA LEU A 95 -12.19 -8.95 11.88
C LEU A 95 -10.74 -9.46 11.92
N THR A 96 -9.77 -8.55 12.11
CA THR A 96 -8.35 -8.88 12.32
C THR A 96 -8.03 -9.37 13.74
N GLY A 97 -9.04 -9.59 14.59
CA GLY A 97 -8.90 -10.05 15.97
C GLY A 97 -8.79 -8.91 17.00
N CYS A 98 -8.47 -9.26 18.24
CA CYS A 98 -8.25 -8.35 19.37
C CYS A 98 -9.45 -7.51 19.83
N PHE A 99 -10.67 -7.81 19.36
CA PHE A 99 -11.92 -7.13 19.75
C PHE A 99 -11.87 -5.60 19.59
N LEU A 100 -11.04 -5.10 18.68
CA LEU A 100 -10.86 -3.66 18.48
C LEU A 100 -11.90 -3.08 17.51
N ASP A 101 -12.74 -3.90 16.86
CA ASP A 101 -13.70 -3.48 15.83
C ASP A 101 -14.65 -2.37 16.33
N PRO A 102 -15.21 -2.45 17.57
CA PRO A 102 -16.03 -1.38 18.13
C PRO A 102 -15.24 -0.21 18.74
N THR A 103 -13.91 -0.24 18.72
CA THR A 103 -13.09 0.75 19.45
C THR A 103 -12.45 1.79 18.54
N TYR A 104 -12.16 2.96 19.09
CA TYR A 104 -11.37 3.97 18.39
C TYR A 104 -9.90 3.58 18.26
N ILE A 105 -9.41 3.62 17.03
CA ILE A 105 -8.01 3.38 16.69
C ILE A 105 -7.38 4.64 16.11
N TRP A 106 -6.06 4.78 16.28
CA TRP A 106 -5.29 5.85 15.65
C TRP A 106 -5.22 5.69 14.14
N THR A 107 -5.50 6.76 13.39
CA THR A 107 -5.29 6.80 11.93
C THR A 107 -4.16 7.76 11.55
N LYS A 108 -3.52 7.56 10.39
CA LYS A 108 -2.52 8.51 9.85
C LYS A 108 -3.16 9.85 9.42
N SER A 109 -4.46 9.85 9.16
CA SER A 109 -5.22 11.00 8.67
C SER A 109 -5.28 12.15 9.69
N SER A 110 -5.35 13.38 9.17
CA SER A 110 -5.63 14.60 9.93
C SER A 110 -6.61 15.50 9.16
N ARG A 111 -7.46 14.91 8.31
CA ARG A 111 -8.45 15.66 7.53
C ARG A 111 -9.49 16.21 8.49
N ASN A 112 -9.83 17.49 8.35
CA ASN A 112 -10.82 18.21 9.16
C ASN A 112 -10.48 18.29 10.66
N CYS A 113 -9.20 18.16 11.02
CA CYS A 113 -8.73 18.35 12.38
C CYS A 113 -7.82 19.58 12.47
N ALA A 114 -7.87 20.28 13.60
CA ALA A 114 -6.95 21.38 13.89
C ALA A 114 -5.48 20.89 13.96
N PRO A 115 -4.50 21.79 13.76
CA PRO A 115 -3.09 21.46 13.98
C PRO A 115 -2.87 20.85 15.36
N GLY A 116 -2.06 19.78 15.43
CA GLY A 116 -1.84 19.02 16.67
C GLY A 116 -2.86 17.91 16.95
N PHE A 117 -3.90 17.77 16.13
CA PHE A 117 -4.89 16.70 16.24
C PHE A 117 -4.77 15.69 15.09
N LYS A 118 -5.23 14.46 15.35
CA LYS A 118 -5.27 13.35 14.39
C LYS A 118 -6.66 12.72 14.38
N ASN A 119 -7.07 12.18 13.23
CA ASN A 119 -8.32 11.45 13.16
C ASN A 119 -8.18 10.12 13.91
N ILE A 120 -9.18 9.82 14.73
CA ILE A 120 -9.44 8.47 15.22
C ILE A 120 -10.69 7.96 14.54
N ALA A 121 -10.74 6.67 14.27
CA ALA A 121 -11.88 6.02 13.61
C ALA A 121 -12.24 4.74 14.34
N ALA A 122 -13.50 4.30 14.23
CA ALA A 122 -13.90 2.97 14.68
C ALA A 122 -13.10 1.89 13.92
N GLY A 123 -12.79 0.78 14.59
CA GLY A 123 -12.02 -0.34 14.04
C GLY A 123 -12.71 -1.12 12.90
N ALA A 124 -14.03 -0.95 12.74
CA ALA A 124 -14.83 -1.42 11.61
C ALA A 124 -16.09 -0.55 11.44
N SER A 125 -16.54 -0.39 10.19
CA SER A 125 -17.68 0.42 9.79
C SER A 125 -18.99 -0.35 9.56
N LYS A 126 -18.93 -1.69 9.40
CA LYS A 126 -20.09 -2.53 9.00
C LYS A 126 -20.62 -3.51 10.05
N ARG A 127 -19.99 -3.67 11.22
CA ARG A 127 -20.41 -4.68 12.21
C ARG A 127 -21.40 -4.18 13.27
N ALA A 128 -22.69 -4.12 12.99
CA ALA A 128 -23.67 -4.07 14.08
C ALA A 128 -23.77 -5.44 14.76
N LEU A 129 -23.21 -5.62 15.97
CA LEU A 129 -23.53 -6.79 16.79
C LEU A 129 -24.96 -6.62 17.35
N PRO A 130 -25.83 -7.66 17.31
CA PRO A 130 -27.23 -7.56 17.77
C PRO A 130 -27.40 -7.13 19.24
N SER A 131 -26.38 -7.30 20.08
CA SER A 131 -26.38 -6.95 21.51
C SER A 131 -25.78 -5.58 21.85
N VAL A 132 -25.23 -4.84 20.87
CA VAL A 132 -24.66 -3.50 21.09
C VAL A 132 -25.09 -2.56 19.95
N ALA A 133 -26.34 -2.11 20.02
CA ALA A 133 -27.06 -1.36 18.98
C ALA A 133 -26.53 0.05 18.62
N ALA A 134 -25.27 0.39 18.92
CA ALA A 134 -24.74 1.74 18.64
C ALA A 134 -23.26 1.83 18.24
N CYS A 135 -22.47 0.75 18.30
CA CYS A 135 -21.01 0.92 18.36
C CYS A 135 -20.29 0.99 16.99
N CYS A 136 -20.93 0.57 15.90
CA CYS A 136 -20.23 0.34 14.63
C CYS A 136 -20.78 1.14 13.46
N ARG A 137 -21.27 2.35 13.71
CA ARG A 137 -21.23 3.38 12.66
C ARG A 137 -19.80 3.88 12.62
N LEU A 138 -19.21 3.99 11.43
CA LEU A 138 -17.92 4.65 11.31
C LEU A 138 -18.05 6.07 11.86
N THR A 139 -17.50 6.26 13.04
CA THR A 139 -17.40 7.55 13.69
C THR A 139 -15.95 7.97 13.54
N THR A 140 -15.75 9.10 12.88
CA THR A 140 -14.43 9.72 12.77
C THR A 140 -14.46 11.00 13.58
N THR A 141 -13.52 11.16 14.50
CA THR A 141 -13.36 12.38 15.29
C THR A 141 -11.89 12.74 15.44
N CYS A 142 -11.61 13.92 15.97
CA CYS A 142 -10.26 14.42 16.18
C CYS A 142 -9.84 14.17 17.64
N ALA A 143 -8.65 13.60 17.82
CA ALA A 143 -8.02 13.44 19.12
C ALA A 143 -6.66 14.14 19.15
N SER A 144 -6.31 14.68 20.32
CA SER A 144 -5.03 15.34 20.54
C SER A 144 -3.88 14.35 20.34
N ARG A 145 -2.95 14.66 19.44
CA ARG A 145 -1.79 13.81 19.16
C ARG A 145 -0.84 13.69 20.37
N SER A 146 -0.84 14.69 21.27
CA SER A 146 0.11 14.80 22.38
C SER A 146 -0.41 14.25 23.70
N SER A 147 -1.73 14.15 23.89
CA SER A 147 -2.33 13.80 25.19
C SER A 147 -3.34 12.67 25.16
N ALA A 148 -3.93 12.35 24.00
CA ALA A 148 -4.90 11.26 23.92
C ALA A 148 -4.21 9.90 23.80
N ILE A 149 -4.90 8.84 24.25
CA ILE A 149 -4.49 7.45 24.10
C ILE A 149 -5.59 6.67 23.39
N HIS A 150 -5.23 5.89 22.37
CA HIS A 150 -6.17 5.09 21.59
C HIS A 150 -5.53 3.77 21.15
N ASN A 151 -6.37 2.83 20.72
CA ASN A 151 -5.92 1.51 20.28
C ASN A 151 -5.12 1.61 18.97
N VAL A 152 -4.29 0.60 18.73
CA VAL A 152 -3.41 0.56 17.56
C VAL A 152 -3.82 -0.57 16.65
N ARG A 153 -4.04 -0.20 15.39
CA ARG A 153 -4.11 -1.12 14.26
C ARG A 153 -3.15 -0.64 13.21
N CYS A 154 -2.52 -1.60 12.54
CA CYS A 154 -1.56 -1.29 11.50
C CYS A 154 -2.10 -1.76 10.15
N CYS A 155 -1.82 -0.97 9.13
CA CYS A 155 -2.12 -1.27 7.74
C CYS A 155 -0.82 -1.37 6.96
N ALA A 156 -0.81 -2.29 6.00
CA ALA A 156 0.27 -2.46 5.06
C ALA A 156 -0.27 -2.47 3.64
N ASP A 157 0.54 -2.00 2.71
CA ASP A 157 0.19 -1.89 1.31
C ASP A 157 0.58 -3.19 0.62
N ASN A 158 -0.20 -3.62 -0.36
CA ASN A 158 0.21 -4.73 -1.20
C ASN A 158 1.07 -4.16 -2.35
N PHE A 159 2.39 -4.36 -2.30
CA PHE A 159 3.32 -3.91 -3.35
C PHE A 159 3.21 -4.70 -4.65
N VAL A 160 2.40 -5.76 -4.65
CA VAL A 160 1.89 -6.35 -5.88
C VAL A 160 0.43 -5.95 -5.93
N ALA A 161 0.14 -4.74 -6.40
CA ALA A 161 -1.22 -4.43 -6.80
C ALA A 161 -1.64 -5.55 -7.74
N ARG A 162 -2.69 -6.30 -7.41
CA ARG A 162 -3.42 -6.98 -8.47
C ARG A 162 -4.14 -5.89 -9.24
N SER A 163 -4.26 -6.03 -10.55
CA SER A 163 -5.13 -5.12 -11.29
C SER A 163 -6.56 -5.20 -10.75
N PRO A 164 -7.27 -4.05 -10.67
CA PRO A 164 -8.68 -4.02 -10.26
C PRO A 164 -9.58 -4.96 -11.05
N ARG A 165 -9.24 -5.26 -12.30
CA ARG A 165 -9.95 -6.19 -13.17
C ARG A 165 -8.96 -7.18 -13.78
N SER A 166 -9.42 -8.40 -14.03
CA SER A 166 -8.61 -9.42 -14.69
C SER A 166 -8.51 -9.18 -16.19
N CYS A 167 -7.55 -9.83 -16.84
CA CYS A 167 -7.36 -9.75 -18.28
C CYS A 167 -8.62 -10.09 -19.10
N SER A 168 -9.40 -11.07 -18.66
CA SER A 168 -10.66 -11.46 -19.31
C SER A 168 -11.74 -10.38 -19.18
N GLN A 169 -11.82 -9.72 -18.01
CA GLN A 169 -12.75 -8.63 -17.77
C GLN A 169 -12.41 -7.34 -18.55
N LEU A 170 -11.12 -7.15 -18.85
CA LEU A 170 -10.62 -5.99 -19.60
C LEU A 170 -10.55 -6.24 -21.11
N ASN A 171 -10.59 -7.50 -21.53
CA ASN A 171 -10.36 -7.92 -22.91
C ASN A 171 -9.04 -7.35 -23.48
N TRP A 172 -8.00 -7.31 -22.66
CA TRP A 172 -6.67 -6.84 -23.08
C TRP A 172 -5.86 -7.98 -23.69
N PRO A 173 -4.97 -7.69 -24.65
CA PRO A 173 -4.11 -8.70 -25.23
C PRO A 173 -3.17 -9.29 -24.16
N ARG A 174 -3.14 -10.62 -24.05
CA ARG A 174 -2.15 -11.30 -23.22
C ARG A 174 -0.77 -11.10 -23.82
N THR A 175 0.16 -10.62 -23.00
CA THR A 175 1.53 -10.30 -23.41
C THR A 175 2.55 -11.19 -22.68
N LEU A 176 2.17 -11.72 -21.52
CA LEU A 176 2.87 -12.74 -20.74
C LEU A 176 1.86 -13.80 -20.26
N PRO A 177 2.30 -14.97 -19.75
CA PRO A 177 1.39 -16.04 -19.33
C PRO A 177 0.32 -15.63 -18.32
N GLN A 178 0.66 -14.74 -17.38
CA GLN A 178 -0.23 -14.25 -16.32
C GLN A 178 -0.50 -12.75 -16.38
N THR A 179 -0.08 -12.07 -17.44
CA THR A 179 -0.20 -10.61 -17.57
C THR A 179 -0.68 -10.22 -18.96
N CYS A 180 -1.69 -9.37 -19.02
CA CYS A 180 -2.08 -8.61 -20.20
C CYS A 180 -1.69 -7.15 -20.01
N ALA A 181 -1.50 -6.42 -21.10
CA ALA A 181 -1.03 -5.06 -20.98
C ALA A 181 -1.45 -4.21 -22.19
N ILE A 182 -1.48 -2.89 -22.00
CA ILE A 182 -1.74 -1.92 -23.06
C ILE A 182 -0.79 -0.73 -22.98
N VAL A 183 -0.43 -0.21 -24.16
CA VAL A 183 0.22 1.10 -24.38
C VAL A 183 -0.68 2.09 -25.10
N ARG A 184 -1.85 1.63 -25.54
CA ARG A 184 -2.85 2.41 -26.26
C ARG A 184 -4.23 2.21 -25.67
N ARG A 185 -5.06 3.23 -25.76
CA ARG A 185 -6.51 3.13 -25.57
C ARG A 185 -7.20 3.67 -26.81
N SER A 186 -8.14 2.88 -27.37
CA SER A 186 -8.87 3.24 -28.59
C SER A 186 -7.94 3.69 -29.73
N GLY A 187 -6.83 2.97 -29.94
CA GLY A 187 -5.84 3.27 -30.98
C GLY A 187 -4.84 4.41 -30.67
N THR A 188 -5.03 5.18 -29.58
CA THR A 188 -4.16 6.31 -29.23
C THR A 188 -3.17 5.95 -28.13
N CYS A 189 -1.90 6.37 -28.27
CA CYS A 189 -0.85 6.16 -27.27
C CYS A 189 -1.15 6.87 -25.95
N LEU A 190 -0.84 6.21 -24.83
CA LEU A 190 -0.91 6.84 -23.53
C LEU A 190 0.12 7.97 -23.41
N ARG A 191 -0.32 9.13 -22.91
CA ARG A 191 0.53 10.33 -22.84
C ARG A 191 1.49 10.25 -21.66
N LYS A 192 2.68 10.84 -21.85
CA LYS A 192 3.65 11.10 -20.78
C LYS A 192 2.99 11.97 -19.70
N THR A 193 3.13 11.58 -18.43
CA THR A 193 2.55 12.31 -17.30
C THR A 193 3.33 12.04 -16.00
N ASN A 194 2.95 12.72 -14.92
CA ASN A 194 3.53 12.52 -13.58
C ASN A 194 3.10 11.18 -12.95
N PHE A 195 3.77 10.76 -11.89
CA PHE A 195 3.55 9.41 -11.33
C PHE A 195 2.11 9.20 -10.83
N ASP A 196 1.58 10.14 -10.05
CA ASP A 196 0.23 10.03 -9.47
C ASP A 196 -0.83 9.93 -10.59
N MET A 197 -0.72 10.75 -11.64
CA MET A 197 -1.63 10.70 -12.80
C MET A 197 -1.44 9.42 -13.64
N ALA A 198 -0.25 8.85 -13.68
CA ALA A 198 0.02 7.60 -14.38
C ALA A 198 -0.62 6.41 -13.66
N GLU A 199 -0.52 6.36 -12.33
CA GLU A 199 -1.24 5.38 -11.50
C GLU A 199 -2.75 5.49 -11.71
N GLU A 200 -3.29 6.70 -11.64
CA GLU A 200 -4.72 6.96 -11.85
C GLU A 200 -5.17 6.55 -13.25
N THR A 201 -4.37 6.84 -14.28
CA THR A 201 -4.68 6.46 -15.67
C THR A 201 -4.84 4.94 -15.80
N CYS A 202 -3.92 4.15 -15.26
CA CYS A 202 -4.01 2.70 -15.34
C CYS A 202 -5.14 2.14 -14.47
N ALA A 203 -5.35 2.69 -13.27
CA ALA A 203 -6.44 2.31 -12.39
C ALA A 203 -7.81 2.58 -13.04
N ASN A 204 -7.98 3.71 -13.72
CA ASN A 204 -9.20 4.06 -14.46
C ASN A 204 -9.49 3.11 -15.62
N PHE A 205 -8.48 2.44 -16.17
CA PHE A 205 -8.69 1.38 -17.16
C PHE A 205 -8.92 0.01 -16.53
N GLY A 206 -8.93 -0.09 -15.20
CA GLY A 206 -9.04 -1.33 -14.44
C GLY A 206 -7.74 -2.13 -14.35
N GLY A 207 -6.62 -1.53 -14.73
CA GLY A 207 -5.27 -2.10 -14.64
C GLY A 207 -4.42 -1.44 -13.55
N ARG A 208 -3.11 -1.62 -13.67
CA ARG A 208 -2.07 -1.02 -12.81
C ARG A 208 -0.86 -0.64 -13.65
N LEU A 209 0.08 0.13 -13.09
CA LEU A 209 1.39 0.23 -13.71
C LEU A 209 2.06 -1.15 -13.78
N CYS A 210 2.79 -1.40 -14.86
CA CYS A 210 3.59 -2.61 -14.98
C CYS A 210 4.72 -2.64 -13.96
N THR A 211 5.13 -3.82 -13.52
CA THR A 211 6.33 -3.99 -12.70
C THR A 211 7.59 -3.92 -13.57
N ILE A 212 8.73 -3.65 -12.93
CA ILE A 212 10.05 -3.72 -13.55
C ILE A 212 10.27 -5.10 -14.16
N GLN A 213 9.92 -6.16 -13.42
CA GLN A 213 10.06 -7.54 -13.88
C GLN A 213 9.23 -7.80 -15.14
N GLU A 214 7.97 -7.35 -15.18
CA GLU A 214 7.12 -7.52 -16.36
C GLU A 214 7.74 -6.82 -17.59
N ILE A 215 8.27 -5.61 -17.41
CA ILE A 215 8.91 -4.86 -18.49
C ILE A 215 10.21 -5.54 -18.95
N GLN A 216 11.02 -6.05 -18.03
CA GLN A 216 12.24 -6.82 -18.36
C GLN A 216 11.94 -8.15 -19.04
N GLN A 217 10.82 -8.79 -18.69
CA GLN A 217 10.31 -9.98 -19.39
C GLN A 217 9.74 -9.66 -20.78
N GLY A 218 9.70 -8.38 -21.17
CA GLY A 218 9.29 -7.95 -22.49
C GLY A 218 7.80 -7.65 -22.61
N VAL A 219 7.10 -7.31 -21.51
CA VAL A 219 5.71 -6.86 -21.59
C VAL A 219 5.62 -5.67 -22.55
N LEU A 220 4.81 -5.81 -23.60
CA LEU A 220 4.65 -4.82 -24.67
C LEU A 220 5.93 -4.44 -25.44
N ARG A 221 6.95 -5.32 -25.48
CA ARG A 221 8.15 -5.09 -26.30
C ARG A 221 7.75 -4.99 -27.78
N GLY A 222 8.17 -3.90 -28.44
CA GLY A 222 7.89 -3.67 -29.85
C GLY A 222 6.44 -3.26 -30.20
N GLN A 223 5.56 -3.06 -29.22
CA GLN A 223 4.15 -2.72 -29.47
C GLN A 223 3.91 -1.27 -29.95
N GLY A 224 4.95 -0.49 -30.29
CA GLY A 224 4.83 0.92 -30.65
C GLY A 224 4.40 1.82 -29.48
N CYS A 225 4.32 3.14 -29.69
CA CYS A 225 4.15 4.18 -28.65
C CYS A 225 5.37 4.48 -27.77
N THR A 226 6.48 3.75 -27.92
CA THR A 226 7.74 4.07 -27.25
C THR A 226 8.92 3.89 -28.19
N SER A 227 9.85 4.85 -28.18
CA SER A 227 11.15 4.75 -28.84
C SER A 227 12.19 4.15 -27.89
N PRO A 228 13.31 3.58 -28.40
CA PRO A 228 14.44 3.17 -27.56
C PRO A 228 14.91 4.33 -26.66
N GLY A 229 15.21 4.04 -25.39
CA GLY A 229 15.65 5.05 -24.41
C GLY A 229 14.52 5.79 -23.69
N LEU A 230 13.25 5.58 -24.07
CA LEU A 230 12.13 6.15 -23.32
C LEU A 230 11.90 5.39 -22.02
N ARG A 231 11.71 6.12 -20.93
CA ARG A 231 11.44 5.55 -19.61
C ARG A 231 9.95 5.53 -19.30
N VAL A 232 9.50 4.40 -18.76
CA VAL A 232 8.11 4.19 -18.33
C VAL A 232 8.05 4.11 -16.82
N TRP A 233 6.96 4.62 -16.22
CA TRP A 233 6.70 4.45 -14.80
C TRP A 233 6.45 2.98 -14.48
N THR A 234 6.98 2.54 -13.34
CA THR A 234 6.78 1.19 -12.83
C THR A 234 6.11 1.17 -11.48
N HIS A 235 5.39 0.09 -11.19
CA HIS A 235 4.70 -0.07 -9.90
C HIS A 235 5.67 -0.21 -8.71
N ASP A 236 6.92 -0.63 -8.98
CA ASP A 236 7.99 -0.92 -8.02
C ASP A 236 8.56 0.31 -7.28
N THR A 237 7.71 1.09 -6.64
CA THR A 237 8.09 2.33 -5.96
C THR A 237 9.04 2.13 -4.76
N GLN A 238 9.09 0.92 -4.21
CA GLN A 238 9.90 0.56 -3.04
C GLN A 238 11.42 0.69 -3.26
N ILE A 239 11.86 0.80 -4.50
CA ILE A 239 13.27 0.97 -4.86
C ILE A 239 13.72 2.43 -4.66
N CYS A 240 12.77 3.36 -4.54
CA CYS A 240 13.02 4.79 -4.51
C CYS A 240 12.62 5.43 -3.17
N ASN A 241 13.11 6.66 -2.94
CA ASN A 241 12.71 7.46 -1.78
C ASN A 241 11.25 7.97 -1.93
N THR A 242 10.69 8.53 -0.85
CA THR A 242 9.28 8.97 -0.80
C THR A 242 8.90 10.09 -1.78
N SER A 243 9.88 10.75 -2.41
CA SER A 243 9.68 11.84 -3.38
C SER A 243 9.93 11.41 -4.83
N SER A 244 10.23 10.13 -5.05
CA SER A 244 10.58 9.57 -6.35
C SER A 244 9.86 8.25 -6.59
N ALA A 245 9.68 7.89 -7.85
CA ALA A 245 9.21 6.58 -8.26
C ALA A 245 10.18 5.94 -9.24
N SER A 246 10.09 4.62 -9.36
CA SER A 246 10.93 3.85 -10.26
C SER A 246 10.46 3.99 -11.70
N THR A 247 11.44 4.06 -12.58
CA THR A 247 11.26 4.03 -14.03
C THR A 247 12.24 3.05 -14.64
N ILE A 248 11.88 2.44 -15.76
CA ILE A 248 12.78 1.59 -16.56
C ILE A 248 12.64 1.91 -18.04
N ASP A 249 13.65 1.58 -18.83
CA ASP A 249 13.55 1.60 -20.29
C ASP A 249 12.34 0.78 -20.75
N ALA A 250 11.58 1.35 -21.68
CA ALA A 250 10.35 0.75 -22.17
C ALA A 250 10.58 -0.63 -22.82
N ASN A 251 11.77 -0.94 -23.31
CA ASN A 251 12.08 -2.27 -23.86
C ASN A 251 12.66 -3.24 -22.83
N GLY A 252 12.68 -2.86 -21.55
CA GLY A 252 13.23 -3.66 -20.46
C GLY A 252 14.75 -3.71 -20.44
N LEU A 253 15.42 -2.77 -21.12
CA LEU A 253 16.88 -2.74 -21.21
C LEU A 253 17.49 -1.91 -20.07
N GLY A 254 18.51 -2.47 -19.42
CA GLY A 254 19.26 -1.79 -18.37
C GLY A 254 18.57 -1.76 -17.00
N ALA A 255 19.16 -1.00 -16.08
CA ALA A 255 18.71 -0.91 -14.69
C ALA A 255 17.54 0.08 -14.51
N PRO A 256 16.65 -0.18 -13.53
CA PRO A 256 15.67 0.82 -13.12
C PRO A 256 16.37 2.05 -12.51
N SER A 257 15.72 3.21 -12.59
CA SER A 257 16.21 4.46 -12.03
C SER A 257 15.08 5.21 -11.34
N CYS A 258 15.43 5.99 -10.32
CA CYS A 258 14.47 6.81 -9.60
C CYS A 258 14.31 8.17 -10.29
N GLN A 259 13.06 8.58 -10.46
CA GLN A 259 12.70 9.87 -11.03
C GLN A 259 11.67 10.55 -10.11
N PHE A 260 11.77 11.88 -9.95
CA PHE A 260 10.87 12.62 -9.05
C PHE A 260 9.39 12.44 -9.43
N LEU A 261 8.50 12.35 -8.45
CA LEU A 261 7.07 12.08 -8.70
C LEU A 261 6.38 13.10 -9.61
N ASN A 262 6.83 14.37 -9.57
CA ASN A 262 6.31 15.47 -10.38
C ASN A 262 6.89 15.53 -11.81
N SER A 263 7.93 14.75 -12.09
CA SER A 263 8.50 14.66 -13.43
C SER A 263 7.59 13.86 -14.36
N GLY A 264 7.74 14.01 -15.68
CA GLY A 264 6.97 13.22 -16.63
C GLY A 264 7.69 11.92 -17.03
N SER A 265 6.98 10.81 -17.10
CA SER A 265 7.41 9.57 -17.78
C SER A 265 6.26 8.89 -18.51
N PHE A 266 6.57 7.94 -19.39
CA PHE A 266 5.57 7.24 -20.20
C PHE A 266 4.82 6.21 -19.37
N ILE A 267 3.63 5.82 -19.84
CA ILE A 267 2.73 4.92 -19.12
C ILE A 267 2.64 3.59 -19.87
N ARG A 268 2.75 2.49 -19.12
CA ARG A 268 2.32 1.16 -19.55
C ARG A 268 1.40 0.59 -18.49
N CYS A 269 0.21 0.19 -18.91
CA CYS A 269 -0.75 -0.41 -18.00
C CYS A 269 -0.72 -1.92 -18.17
N CYS A 270 -0.53 -2.63 -17.07
CA CYS A 270 -0.58 -4.08 -16.97
C CYS A 270 -1.82 -4.50 -16.17
N ALA A 271 -2.29 -5.71 -16.42
CA ALA A 271 -3.32 -6.35 -15.64
C ALA A 271 -3.04 -7.85 -15.51
N ASP A 272 -3.49 -8.41 -14.40
CA ASP A 272 -3.24 -9.77 -13.97
C ASP A 272 -4.31 -10.72 -14.49
N ASN A 273 -3.92 -11.95 -14.78
CA ASN A 273 -4.83 -13.01 -15.18
C ASN A 273 -5.21 -13.87 -13.96
N TYR A 274 -6.47 -13.81 -13.55
CA TYR A 274 -7.05 -14.58 -12.45
C TYR A 274 -8.53 -14.85 -12.67
#